data_AF-F6UR69-F1
#
_entry.id   AF-F6UR69-F1
#
_cell.length_a   1.000
_cell.length_b   1.000
_cell.length_c   1.000
_cell.angle_alpha   90.00
_cell.angle_beta   90.00
_cell.angle_gamma   90.00
#
_symmetry.space_group_name_H-M   'P 1'
#
loop_
_entity.id
_entity.type
_entity.pdbx_description
1 polymer ?
#
loop_
_entity_poly.entity_id
_entity_poly.type
_entity_poly.pdbx_seq_one_letter_code
_entity_poly.pdbx_strand_id
1 'polypeptide(L)'
;LLYQEWARYGVFYKFQPIDLIRKYFGEKIGLYFAWLGLYTSFLIPSSVIGVIVFLYGCATIEEDIPSKEMCDHQNAFTMCPLCDKSCDYWNLSSACGTARASHLFDNPATVFFSIFMALWATMFLENWKRLQMRLGYFWDLTGIEEEEEHSRPEYETKVREKLLKESGKSAVQKLEANSPEDDEPSTS
;
A
#
# COMPACT_ATOMS: atom_id res chain seq x y z
N LEU A 1 -8.48 -30.27 -4.17
CA LEU A 1 -7.00 -30.24 -4.12
C LEU A 1 -6.45 -28.94 -3.50
N LEU A 2 -6.65 -27.76 -4.11
CA LEU A 2 -6.12 -26.47 -3.60
C LEU A 2 -6.45 -26.17 -2.12
N TYR A 3 -7.70 -26.44 -1.70
CA TYR A 3 -8.12 -26.22 -0.31
C TYR A 3 -7.43 -27.13 0.71
N GLN A 4 -7.00 -28.32 0.30
CA GLN A 4 -6.34 -29.27 1.19
C GLN A 4 -4.84 -28.98 1.33
N GLU A 5 -4.18 -28.55 0.24
CA GLU A 5 -2.73 -28.36 0.21
C GLU A 5 -2.26 -26.92 0.48
N TRP A 6 -3.13 -25.92 0.32
CA TRP A 6 -2.71 -24.51 0.39
C TRP A 6 -3.67 -23.62 1.18
N ALA A 7 -4.97 -23.61 0.88
CA ALA A 7 -5.92 -22.66 1.49
C ALA A 7 -6.46 -23.10 2.88
N ARG A 8 -5.61 -23.74 3.70
CA ARG A 8 -5.95 -24.21 5.06
C ARG A 8 -4.92 -23.69 6.05
N TYR A 9 -5.38 -23.09 7.16
CA TYR A 9 -4.51 -22.53 8.20
C TYR A 9 -3.46 -23.52 8.73
N GLY A 10 -3.80 -24.81 8.82
CA GLY A 10 -2.87 -25.86 9.27
C GLY A 10 -1.73 -26.20 8.31
N VAL A 11 -1.63 -25.57 7.14
CA VAL A 11 -0.62 -25.88 6.10
C VAL A 11 0.28 -24.65 5.79
N PHE A 12 0.29 -23.64 6.67
CA PHE A 12 1.03 -22.39 6.48
C PHE A 12 2.56 -22.56 6.34
N TYR A 13 3.12 -23.67 6.82
CA TYR A 13 4.55 -23.96 6.79
C TYR A 13 5.04 -24.58 5.47
N LYS A 14 4.13 -25.00 4.58
CA LYS A 14 4.52 -25.54 3.27
C LYS A 14 4.80 -24.42 2.27
N PHE A 15 5.70 -24.68 1.33
CA PHE A 15 5.90 -23.79 0.19
C PHE A 15 4.62 -23.66 -0.65
N GLN A 16 4.39 -22.47 -1.18
CA GLN A 16 3.19 -22.15 -1.94
C GLN A 16 3.24 -22.77 -3.35
N PRO A 17 2.23 -23.56 -3.78
CA PRO A 17 2.17 -24.15 -5.11
C PRO A 17 1.67 -23.13 -6.15
N ILE A 18 2.54 -22.20 -6.55
CA ILE A 18 2.21 -21.08 -7.44
C ILE A 18 1.67 -21.52 -8.81
N ASP A 19 2.18 -22.61 -9.38
CA ASP A 19 1.74 -23.10 -10.69
C ASP A 19 0.32 -23.67 -10.65
N LEU A 20 -0.07 -24.28 -9.53
CA LEU A 20 -1.42 -24.82 -9.35
C LEU A 20 -2.44 -23.69 -9.14
N ILE A 21 -2.06 -22.65 -8.39
CA ILE A 21 -2.86 -21.45 -8.18
C ILE A 21 -3.08 -20.74 -9.52
N ARG A 22 -2.01 -20.57 -10.32
CA ARG A 22 -2.10 -20.02 -11.67
C ARG A 22 -3.08 -20.80 -12.54
N LYS A 23 -2.94 -22.14 -12.60
CA LYS A 23 -3.81 -22.98 -13.44
C LYS A 23 -5.29 -22.87 -13.08
N TYR A 24 -5.62 -22.54 -11.83
CA TYR A 24 -7.01 -22.44 -11.37
C TYR A 24 -7.57 -21.00 -11.43
N PHE A 25 -6.77 -19.99 -11.08
CA PHE A 25 -7.20 -18.59 -10.95
C PHE A 25 -6.67 -17.66 -12.04
N GLY A 26 -5.78 -18.13 -12.90
CA GLY A 26 -5.09 -17.32 -13.90
C GLY A 26 -3.83 -16.61 -13.38
N GLU A 27 -3.16 -15.92 -14.29
CA GLU A 27 -1.84 -15.36 -14.08
C GLU A 27 -1.86 -14.15 -13.14
N LYS A 28 -2.87 -13.29 -13.21
CA LYS A 28 -2.99 -12.11 -12.33
C LYS A 28 -2.99 -12.50 -10.84
N ILE A 29 -3.79 -13.50 -10.49
CA ILE A 29 -3.89 -13.99 -9.10
C ILE A 29 -2.66 -14.81 -8.71
N GLY A 30 -2.12 -15.61 -9.64
CA GLY A 30 -0.86 -16.33 -9.42
C GLY A 30 0.32 -15.40 -9.11
N LEU A 31 0.42 -14.27 -9.82
CA LEU A 31 1.50 -13.29 -9.66
C LEU A 31 1.36 -12.50 -8.35
N TYR A 32 0.13 -12.17 -7.93
CA TYR A 32 -0.14 -11.60 -6.60
C TYR A 32 0.36 -12.52 -5.48
N PHE A 33 0.03 -13.80 -5.57
CA PHE A 33 0.42 -14.77 -4.54
C PHE A 33 1.93 -15.07 -4.55
N ALA A 34 2.57 -15.06 -5.73
CA ALA A 34 4.02 -15.15 -5.83
C ALA A 34 4.72 -13.95 -5.18
N TRP A 35 4.20 -12.73 -5.38
CA TRP A 35 4.69 -11.52 -4.71
C TRP A 35 4.57 -11.63 -3.19
N LEU A 36 3.39 -12.03 -2.72
CA LEU A 36 3.12 -12.18 -1.31
C LEU A 36 4.06 -13.21 -0.66
N GLY A 37 4.29 -14.35 -1.31
CA GLY A 37 5.22 -15.38 -0.82
C GLY A 37 6.68 -14.90 -0.75
N LEU A 38 7.15 -14.13 -1.73
CA LEU A 38 8.48 -13.53 -1.67
C LEU A 38 8.57 -12.49 -0.55
N TYR A 39 7.56 -11.64 -0.43
CA TYR A 39 7.49 -10.59 0.58
C TYR A 39 7.53 -11.16 2.00
N THR A 40 6.71 -12.18 2.29
CA THR A 40 6.73 -12.85 3.60
C THR A 40 8.06 -13.53 3.88
N SER A 41 8.69 -14.15 2.88
CA SER A 41 10.03 -14.75 3.02
C SER A 41 11.09 -13.70 3.36
N PHE A 42 11.03 -12.51 2.75
CA PHE A 42 11.93 -11.40 3.05
C PHE A 42 11.61 -10.71 4.39
N LEU A 43 10.38 -10.76 4.88
CA LEU A 43 10.01 -10.23 6.18
C LEU A 43 10.61 -11.03 7.35
N ILE A 44 10.85 -12.34 7.19
CA ILE A 44 11.42 -13.19 8.25
C ILE A 44 12.77 -12.66 8.78
N PRO A 45 13.82 -12.42 7.96
CA PRO A 45 15.08 -11.88 8.48
C PRO A 45 14.91 -10.47 9.06
N SER A 46 14.05 -9.65 8.46
CA SER A 46 13.76 -8.30 8.96
C SER A 46 13.09 -8.31 10.32
N SER A 47 12.17 -9.24 10.57
CA SER A 47 11.47 -9.36 11.85
C SER A 47 12.41 -9.88 12.95
N VAL A 48 13.28 -10.85 12.62
CA VAL A 48 14.30 -11.35 13.56
C VAL A 48 15.22 -10.22 14.02
N ILE A 49 15.76 -9.42 13.09
CA ILE A 49 16.63 -8.28 13.43
C ILE A 49 15.85 -7.22 14.24
N GLY A 50 14.61 -6.92 13.84
CA GLY A 50 13.74 -5.99 14.58
C GLY A 50 13.48 -6.42 16.03
N VAL A 51 13.21 -7.71 16.26
CA VAL A 51 13.03 -8.25 17.62
C VAL A 51 14.33 -8.16 18.43
N ILE A 52 15.49 -8.44 17.83
CA ILE A 52 16.78 -8.31 18.51
C ILE A 52 17.02 -6.86 18.97
N VAL A 53 16.76 -5.88 18.09
CA VAL A 53 16.91 -4.45 18.40
C VAL A 53 15.92 -4.02 19.49
N PHE A 54 14.70 -4.53 19.45
CA PHE A 54 13.70 -4.27 20.49
C PHE A 54 14.12 -4.86 21.86
N LEU A 55 14.60 -6.10 21.88
CA LEU A 55 15.11 -6.74 23.10
C LEU A 55 16.34 -6.01 23.67
N TYR A 56 17.21 -5.48 22.80
CA TYR A 56 18.32 -4.62 23.21
C TYR A 56 17.82 -3.33 23.89
N GLY A 57 16.81 -2.67 23.32
CA GLY A 57 16.17 -1.50 23.93
C GLY A 57 15.52 -1.82 25.29
N CYS A 58 14.87 -2.97 25.42
CA CYS A 58 14.34 -3.45 26.70
C CYS A 58 15.45 -3.70 27.74
N ALA A 59 16.56 -4.31 27.34
CA ALA A 59 17.66 -4.64 28.25
C ALA A 59 18.41 -3.40 28.76
N THR A 60 18.48 -2.34 27.95
CA THR A 60 19.24 -1.11 28.25
C THR A 60 18.39 0.01 28.88
N ILE A 61 17.09 -0.24 29.12
CA ILE A 61 16.12 0.79 29.56
C ILE A 61 16.43 1.38 30.94
N GLU A 62 17.11 0.64 31.81
CA GLU A 62 17.48 1.09 33.16
C GLU A 62 18.88 1.71 33.23
N GLU A 63 19.70 1.52 32.20
CA GLU A 63 21.08 2.02 32.11
C GLU A 63 21.17 3.40 31.44
N ASP A 64 20.13 3.78 30.69
CA ASP A 64 20.06 5.08 30.01
C ASP A 64 19.97 6.25 31.00
N ILE A 65 21.00 7.12 30.98
CA ILE A 65 21.16 8.24 31.92
C ILE A 65 20.00 9.25 31.81
N PRO A 66 19.59 9.72 30.61
CA PRO A 66 18.43 10.61 30.45
C PRO A 66 17.13 10.02 31.02
N SER A 67 16.83 8.76 30.71
CA SER A 67 15.63 8.09 31.23
C SER A 67 15.68 7.95 32.76
N LYS A 68 16.86 7.66 33.32
CA LYS A 68 17.06 7.55 34.77
C LYS A 68 16.90 8.89 35.48
N GLU A 69 17.43 9.98 34.93
CA GLU A 69 17.29 11.33 35.48
C GLU A 69 15.83 11.81 35.45
N MET A 70 15.10 11.54 34.36
CA MET A 70 13.69 11.89 34.27
C MET A 70 12.82 11.07 35.23
N CYS A 71 13.20 9.82 35.53
CA CYS A 71 12.47 8.93 36.42
C CYS A 71 12.86 9.06 37.91
N ASP A 72 13.83 9.91 38.25
CA ASP A 72 14.26 10.10 39.64
C ASP A 72 13.25 10.97 40.41
N HIS A 73 12.57 10.36 41.39
CA HIS A 73 11.60 11.06 42.24
C HIS A 73 12.26 11.94 43.30
N GLN A 74 13.57 11.82 43.55
CA GLN A 74 14.26 12.66 44.53
C GLN A 74 14.47 14.09 44.01
N ASN A 75 14.56 14.26 42.68
CA ASN A 75 14.68 15.57 42.06
C ASN A 75 13.29 16.12 41.69
N ALA A 76 12.81 17.08 42.48
CA ALA A 76 11.53 17.74 42.24
C ALA A 76 11.65 18.84 41.17
N PHE A 77 11.89 18.45 39.91
CA PHE A 77 11.90 19.37 38.78
C PHE A 77 10.47 19.69 38.30
N THR A 78 9.99 20.87 38.67
CA THR A 78 8.69 21.40 38.22
C THR A 78 8.82 22.03 36.84
N MET A 79 8.05 21.54 35.89
CA MET A 79 7.98 22.04 34.52
C MET A 79 6.87 23.08 34.36
N CYS A 80 7.08 24.00 33.41
CA CYS A 80 6.09 25.00 33.04
C CYS A 80 4.82 24.34 32.46
N PRO A 81 3.65 24.97 32.62
CA PRO A 81 2.41 24.50 32.00
C PRO A 81 2.51 24.56 30.48
N LEU A 82 1.90 23.59 29.80
CA LEU A 82 1.89 23.51 28.33
C LEU A 82 0.91 24.51 27.68
N CYS A 83 0.09 25.21 28.46
CA CYS A 83 -1.01 26.03 27.98
C CYS A 83 -1.06 27.40 28.66
N ASP A 84 -1.50 28.43 27.93
CA ASP A 84 -1.50 29.82 28.38
C ASP A 84 -2.54 30.17 29.47
N LYS A 85 -3.67 29.45 29.58
CA LYS A 85 -4.81 29.91 30.40
C LYS A 85 -5.08 29.12 31.68
N SER A 86 -5.20 27.80 31.60
CA SER A 86 -5.63 26.96 32.72
C SER A 86 -4.99 25.59 32.66
N CYS A 87 -3.68 25.54 32.84
CA CYS A 87 -2.92 24.29 32.99
C CYS A 87 -2.05 24.41 34.22
N ASP A 88 -2.03 23.36 35.04
CA ASP A 88 -1.21 23.30 36.23
C ASP A 88 0.26 23.03 35.87
N TYR A 89 1.16 23.43 36.76
CA TYR A 89 2.54 22.99 36.73
C TYR A 89 2.60 21.47 36.95
N TRP A 90 3.53 20.81 36.29
CA TRP A 90 3.66 19.36 36.33
C TRP A 90 5.10 18.94 36.66
N ASN A 91 5.26 17.78 37.29
CA ASN A 91 6.58 17.28 37.67
C ASN A 91 7.20 16.47 36.53
N LEU A 92 8.50 16.66 36.27
CA LEU A 92 9.21 15.93 35.22
C LEU A 92 9.08 14.40 35.36
N SER A 93 9.05 13.89 36.60
CA SER A 93 8.91 12.45 36.88
C SER A 93 7.58 11.84 36.45
N SER A 94 6.52 12.64 36.22
CA SER A 94 5.27 12.11 35.67
C SER A 94 5.38 11.69 34.20
N ALA A 95 6.38 12.20 33.47
CA ALA A 95 6.67 11.81 32.08
C ALA A 95 7.69 10.67 31.95
N CYS A 96 8.11 10.05 33.06
CA CYS A 96 9.03 8.91 33.08
C CYS A 96 8.62 7.77 32.14
N GLY A 97 7.32 7.44 32.06
CA GLY A 97 6.81 6.40 31.17
C GLY A 97 7.04 6.72 29.69
N THR A 98 6.84 7.99 29.30
CA THR A 98 7.10 8.46 27.94
C THR A 98 8.59 8.45 27.63
N ALA A 99 9.45 8.87 28.56
CA ALA A 99 10.91 8.84 28.38
C ALA A 99 11.43 7.42 28.14
N ARG A 100 10.98 6.45 28.96
CA ARG A 100 11.30 5.03 28.79
C ARG A 100 10.80 4.46 27.47
N ALA A 101 9.58 4.84 27.05
CA ALA A 101 9.05 4.45 25.75
C ALA A 101 9.89 5.04 24.60
N SER A 102 10.30 6.30 24.69
CA SER A 102 11.18 6.93 23.71
C SER A 102 12.51 6.19 23.60
N HIS A 103 13.19 5.85 24.69
CA HIS A 103 14.44 5.08 24.62
C HIS A 103 14.25 3.68 24.00
N LEU A 104 13.10 3.04 24.24
CA LEU A 104 12.78 1.75 23.63
C LEU A 104 12.74 1.83 22.08
N PHE A 105 12.24 2.93 21.52
CA PHE A 105 12.14 3.15 20.07
C PHE A 105 13.36 3.87 19.46
N ASP A 106 14.03 4.74 20.22
CA ASP A 106 15.11 5.61 19.77
C ASP A 106 16.43 5.27 20.47
N ASN A 107 16.78 3.98 20.50
CA ASN A 107 18.07 3.52 20.99
C ASN A 107 19.14 3.53 19.88
N PRO A 108 20.45 3.52 20.22
CA PRO A 108 21.52 3.50 19.21
C PRO A 108 21.46 2.34 18.20
N ALA A 109 20.85 1.20 18.55
CA ALA A 109 20.71 0.06 17.65
C ALA A 109 19.66 0.31 16.54
N THR A 110 18.70 1.23 16.74
CA THR A 110 17.70 1.56 15.71
C THR A 110 18.29 2.32 14.53
N VAL A 111 19.41 3.04 14.73
CA VAL A 111 20.17 3.65 13.63
C VAL A 111 20.69 2.58 12.68
N PHE A 112 21.31 1.52 13.21
CA PHE A 112 21.76 0.39 12.39
C PHE A 112 20.59 -0.32 11.71
N PHE A 113 19.46 -0.48 12.42
CA PHE A 113 18.25 -1.05 11.85
C PHE A 113 17.72 -0.22 10.67
N SER A 114 17.75 1.11 10.74
CA SER A 114 17.28 1.97 9.64
C SER A 114 18.11 1.80 8.35
N ILE A 115 19.43 1.69 8.47
CA ILE A 115 20.33 1.40 7.34
C ILE A 115 20.01 0.00 6.77
N PHE A 116 19.83 -0.98 7.65
CA PHE A 116 19.42 -2.33 7.24
C PHE A 116 18.09 -2.32 6.49
N MET A 117 17.08 -1.57 6.95
CA MET A 117 15.76 -1.49 6.29
C MET A 117 15.85 -0.87 4.89
N ALA A 118 16.73 0.12 4.68
CA ALA A 118 16.98 0.69 3.36
C ALA A 118 17.60 -0.36 2.40
N LEU A 119 18.60 -1.12 2.86
CA LEU A 119 19.20 -2.21 2.09
C LEU A 119 18.22 -3.36 1.84
N TRP A 120 17.41 -3.69 2.84
CA TRP A 120 16.36 -4.70 2.73
C TRP A 120 15.33 -4.33 1.66
N ALA A 121 14.85 -3.08 1.65
CA ALA A 121 13.85 -2.62 0.68
C ALA A 121 14.39 -2.68 -0.76
N THR A 122 15.63 -2.25 -0.97
CA THR A 122 16.30 -2.34 -2.28
C THR A 122 16.50 -3.79 -2.72
N MET A 123 17.01 -4.65 -1.82
CA MET A 123 17.21 -6.08 -2.10
C MET A 123 15.88 -6.81 -2.39
N PHE A 124 14.81 -6.48 -1.66
CA PHE A 124 13.47 -7.03 -1.88
C PHE A 124 12.96 -6.68 -3.28
N LEU A 125 13.01 -5.40 -3.67
CA LEU A 125 12.52 -4.94 -4.97
C LEU A 125 13.33 -5.55 -6.14
N GLU A 126 14.65 -5.64 -6.01
CA GLU A 126 15.50 -6.25 -7.04
C GLU A 126 15.25 -7.76 -7.18
N ASN A 127 15.05 -8.48 -6.08
CA ASN A 127 14.69 -9.89 -6.13
C ASN A 127 13.27 -10.10 -6.64
N TRP A 128 12.34 -9.20 -6.35
CA TRP A 128 11.01 -9.24 -6.94
C TRP A 128 11.06 -9.08 -8.45
N LYS A 129 11.80 -8.10 -8.97
CA LYS A 129 12.00 -7.93 -10.43
C LYS A 129 12.56 -9.20 -11.06
N ARG A 130 13.57 -9.82 -10.44
CA ARG A 130 14.15 -11.09 -10.93
C ARG A 130 13.15 -12.24 -10.91
N LEU A 131 12.36 -12.37 -9.84
CA LEU A 131 11.33 -13.40 -9.72
C LEU A 131 10.21 -13.18 -10.74
N GLN A 132 9.74 -11.94 -10.89
CA GLN A 132 8.72 -11.56 -11.85
C GLN A 132 9.17 -11.87 -13.28
N MET A 133 10.41 -11.55 -13.65
CA MET A 133 10.96 -11.91 -14.97
C MET A 133 11.03 -13.42 -15.18
N ARG A 134 11.49 -14.17 -14.17
CA ARG A 134 11.55 -15.64 -14.23
C ARG A 134 10.16 -16.24 -14.43
N LEU A 135 9.18 -15.80 -13.63
CA LEU A 135 7.79 -16.26 -13.74
C LEU A 135 7.17 -15.83 -15.05
N GLY A 136 7.43 -14.60 -15.51
CA GLY A 136 6.97 -14.10 -16.80
C GLY A 136 7.43 -14.96 -17.97
N TYR A 137 8.69 -15.40 -17.95
CA TYR A 137 9.22 -16.34 -18.94
C TYR A 137 8.58 -17.73 -18.85
N PHE A 138 8.55 -18.35 -17.66
CA PHE A 138 7.94 -19.68 -17.50
C PHE A 138 6.44 -19.69 -17.76
N TRP A 139 5.80 -18.55 -17.58
CA TRP A 139 4.37 -18.39 -17.80
C TRP A 139 3.99 -17.88 -19.18
N ASP A 140 4.98 -17.66 -20.05
CA ASP A 140 4.82 -17.20 -21.43
C ASP A 140 4.03 -15.88 -21.51
N LEU A 141 4.33 -14.95 -20.61
CA LEU A 141 3.63 -13.67 -20.44
C LEU A 141 4.23 -12.53 -21.27
N THR A 142 5.34 -12.76 -21.98
CA THR A 142 6.14 -11.69 -22.63
C THR A 142 5.52 -11.08 -23.88
N GLY A 143 4.47 -11.69 -24.44
CA GLY A 143 3.82 -11.23 -25.70
C GLY A 143 2.36 -10.80 -25.55
N ILE A 144 1.81 -10.75 -24.34
CA ILE A 144 0.36 -10.51 -24.13
C ILE A 144 -0.04 -9.05 -24.42
N GLU A 145 0.90 -8.11 -24.34
CA GLU A 145 0.64 -6.69 -24.66
C GLU A 145 0.49 -6.41 -26.16
N GLU A 146 0.90 -7.33 -27.05
CA GLU A 146 0.75 -7.17 -28.50
C GLU A 146 -0.65 -7.57 -29.03
N GLU A 147 -1.47 -8.25 -28.22
CA GLU A 147 -2.89 -8.43 -28.54
C GLU A 147 -3.62 -7.10 -28.30
N GLU A 148 -4.15 -6.49 -29.37
CA GLU A 148 -4.91 -5.22 -29.35
C GLU A 148 -5.86 -5.15 -28.14
N GLU A 149 -5.51 -4.30 -27.16
CA GLU A 149 -6.35 -4.10 -25.97
C GLU A 149 -7.66 -3.44 -26.39
N HIS A 150 -8.73 -4.25 -26.47
CA HIS A 150 -10.05 -3.77 -26.90
C HIS A 150 -10.53 -2.62 -26.01
N SER A 151 -11.16 -1.62 -26.63
CA SER A 151 -11.67 -0.48 -25.89
C SER A 151 -12.67 -0.93 -24.81
N ARG A 152 -12.63 -0.30 -23.64
CA ARG A 152 -13.55 -0.65 -22.55
C ARG A 152 -14.99 -0.56 -23.07
N PRO A 153 -15.85 -1.57 -22.82
CA PRO A 153 -17.19 -1.60 -23.39
C PRO A 153 -18.04 -0.37 -23.00
N GLU A 154 -17.82 0.20 -21.81
CA GLU A 154 -18.48 1.46 -21.40
C GLU A 154 -18.08 2.68 -22.24
N TYR A 155 -16.85 2.70 -22.77
CA TYR A 155 -16.40 3.77 -23.65
C TYR A 155 -17.08 3.63 -25.01
N GLU A 156 -17.16 2.42 -25.54
CA GLU A 156 -17.83 2.13 -26.81
C GLU A 156 -19.31 2.49 -26.78
N THR A 157 -20.01 2.16 -25.68
CA THR A 157 -21.41 2.54 -25.51
C THR A 157 -21.60 4.05 -25.45
N LYS A 158 -20.78 4.77 -24.66
CA LYS A 158 -20.84 6.25 -24.57
C LYS A 158 -20.52 6.94 -25.88
N VAL A 159 -19.53 6.45 -26.64
CA VAL A 159 -19.19 6.98 -27.97
C VAL A 159 -20.34 6.73 -28.94
N ARG A 160 -20.90 5.52 -28.94
CA ARG A 160 -22.05 5.15 -29.78
C ARG A 160 -23.26 6.03 -29.50
N GLU A 161 -23.58 6.28 -28.23
CA GLU A 161 -24.67 7.19 -27.82
C GLU A 161 -24.44 8.63 -28.29
N LYS A 162 -23.21 9.16 -28.16
CA LYS A 162 -22.86 10.50 -28.65
C LYS A 162 -23.03 10.62 -30.17
N LEU A 163 -22.55 9.64 -30.92
CA LEU A 163 -22.68 9.60 -32.39
C LEU A 163 -24.15 9.56 -32.83
N LEU A 164 -24.99 8.78 -32.14
CA LEU A 164 -26.43 8.73 -32.40
C LEU A 164 -27.10 10.09 -32.12
N LYS A 165 -26.71 10.77 -31.03
CA LYS A 165 -27.24 12.09 -30.66
C LYS A 165 -26.82 13.18 -31.66
N GLU A 166 -25.58 13.16 -32.12
CA GLU A 166 -25.07 14.10 -33.14
C GLU A 166 -25.70 13.86 -34.51
N SER A 167 -25.87 12.59 -34.92
CA SER A 167 -26.57 12.23 -36.16
C SER A 167 -28.03 12.67 -36.15
N GLY A 168 -28.72 12.50 -35.01
CA GLY A 168 -30.08 13.00 -34.80
C GLY A 168 -30.17 14.52 -34.92
N LYS A 169 -29.24 15.27 -34.30
CA LYS A 169 -29.18 16.74 -34.43
C LYS A 169 -28.95 17.20 -35.87
N SER A 170 -28.03 16.56 -36.60
CA SER A 170 -27.74 16.90 -38.00
C SER A 170 -28.94 16.65 -38.92
N ALA A 171 -29.70 15.58 -38.68
CA ALA A 171 -30.93 15.28 -39.42
C ALA A 171 -32.03 16.31 -39.16
N VAL A 172 -32.25 16.71 -37.89
CA VAL A 172 -33.22 17.75 -37.51
C VAL A 172 -32.86 19.10 -38.14
N GLN A 173 -31.58 19.49 -38.09
CA GLN A 173 -31.12 20.75 -38.66
C GLN A 173 -31.28 20.81 -40.18
N LYS A 174 -31.12 19.68 -40.89
CA LYS A 174 -31.40 19.57 -42.33
C LYS A 174 -32.88 19.62 -42.67
N LEU A 175 -33.74 19.13 -41.79
CA LEU A 175 -35.19 19.20 -41.95
C LEU A 175 -35.68 20.64 -41.72
N GLU A 176 -35.17 21.32 -40.69
CA GLU A 176 -35.48 22.73 -40.40
C GLU A 176 -34.97 23.67 -41.53
N ALA A 177 -33.79 23.44 -42.09
CA ALA A 177 -33.25 24.22 -43.20
C ALA A 177 -34.00 24.02 -44.55
N ASN A 178 -34.81 22.95 -44.65
CA ASN A 178 -35.63 22.64 -45.83
C ASN A 178 -37.12 22.92 -45.59
N SER A 179 -37.51 23.49 -44.44
CA SER A 179 -38.88 23.87 -44.16
C SER A 179 -39.15 25.26 -44.78
N PRO A 180 -40.20 25.45 -45.59
CA PRO A 180 -40.54 26.77 -46.14
C PRO A 180 -40.95 27.73 -45.01
N GLU A 181 -40.49 28.98 -45.07
CA GLU A 181 -41.11 30.09 -44.34
C GLU A 181 -42.57 30.23 -44.81
N ASP A 182 -43.53 29.80 -43.99
CA ASP A 182 -44.93 30.18 -44.17
C ASP A 182 -45.09 31.63 -43.70
N ASP A 183 -44.87 32.56 -44.63
CA ASP A 183 -45.32 33.95 -44.54
C ASP A 183 -46.86 34.01 -44.46
N GLU A 184 -47.35 34.95 -43.65
CA GLU A 184 -48.76 35.28 -43.44
C GLU A 184 -49.58 35.43 -44.74
N PRO A 185 -50.90 35.10 -44.73
CA PRO A 185 -51.76 35.35 -45.87
C PRO A 185 -52.18 36.82 -45.92
N SER A 186 -51.78 37.54 -46.98
CA SER A 186 -52.43 38.79 -47.38
C SER A 186 -53.47 38.53 -48.47
N THR A 187 -54.76 38.77 -48.15
CA THR A 187 -55.67 39.65 -48.91
C THR A 187 -57.01 39.77 -48.17
N SER A 188 -57.22 40.86 -47.44
CA SER A 188 -58.16 41.94 -47.79
C SER A 188 -58.02 43.16 -46.88
#